data_AF-A0A8W8P5L3-F1
#
_entry.id   AF-A0A8W8P5L3-F1
#
_cell.length_a   1.000
_cell.length_b   1.000
_cell.length_c   1.000
_cell.angle_alpha   90.00
_cell.angle_beta   90.00
_cell.angle_gamma   90.00
#
_symmetry.space_group_name_H-M   'P 1'
#
loop_
_entity.id
_entity.type
_entity.pdbx_description
1 polymer ?
#
loop_
_entity_poly.entity_id
_entity_poly.type
_entity_poly.pdbx_seq_one_letter_code
_entity_poly.pdbx_strand_id
1 'polypeptide(L)'
;MRTLWLIFLNYGFYIVKTYENLALNKPAWQRYPYHFGHWGAERAVDGRTHPPYPAGYSHSAHNELCELEVYGCPIPGYYGENCSFSCPLKCQEGHCNIIDGTCLGCVDGYQGQFCNNECSIGTYGLECGNLCGNCSNGNRCNHVNGSCPNGCDEGFFGDKCNKACLLGWYGQNCTNKCHQNCLSCNRFNGDCKFGCKPGWKGINCEKACDGHMYGINCTEKCGSCLNVEQCHHINGTCMNGCDRGFHGSYCIEGYSL
;
A
#
# COMPACT_ATOMS: atom_id res chain seq x y z
N MET A 1 30.88 66.65 22.56
CA MET A 1 30.42 67.30 21.31
C MET A 1 30.00 66.22 20.32
N ARG A 2 29.08 66.57 19.41
CA ARG A 2 28.24 65.73 18.54
C ARG A 2 28.91 64.59 17.75
N THR A 3 28.09 63.56 17.58
CA THR A 3 27.97 62.42 16.63
C THR A 3 28.24 62.74 15.15
N LEU A 4 28.71 61.75 14.34
CA LEU A 4 28.05 61.29 13.09
C LEU A 4 28.69 60.03 12.42
N TRP A 5 27.89 58.95 12.36
CA TRP A 5 27.60 57.90 11.34
C TRP A 5 28.65 57.22 10.43
N LEU A 6 28.43 55.90 10.22
CA LEU A 6 28.48 55.22 8.91
C LEU A 6 27.43 54.08 8.86
N ILE A 7 26.70 54.00 7.74
CA ILE A 7 25.55 53.13 7.37
C ILE A 7 26.09 51.96 6.52
N PHE A 8 25.42 50.78 6.43
CA PHE A 8 25.17 50.08 5.14
C PHE A 8 24.17 48.89 5.25
N LEU A 9 23.01 49.11 4.63
CA LEU A 9 22.15 48.29 3.74
C LEU A 9 21.89 46.78 3.95
N ASN A 10 20.60 46.46 3.82
CA ASN A 10 19.82 45.23 4.04
C ASN A 10 19.59 44.43 2.74
N TYR A 11 19.37 43.11 2.78
CA TYR A 11 18.36 42.36 1.97
C TYR A 11 18.30 40.88 2.42
N GLY A 12 17.12 40.35 2.79
CA GLY A 12 16.94 39.01 3.37
C GLY A 12 16.03 38.04 2.58
N PHE A 13 15.93 36.78 3.03
CA PHE A 13 14.76 35.87 2.96
C PHE A 13 14.93 34.69 3.97
N TYR A 14 13.81 34.00 4.28
CA TYR A 14 13.40 33.50 5.60
C TYR A 14 13.70 32.01 5.90
N ILE A 15 13.93 31.65 7.18
CA ILE A 15 13.99 30.27 7.72
C ILE A 15 13.02 30.15 8.90
N VAL A 16 12.22 29.08 8.94
CA VAL A 16 11.42 28.68 10.11
C VAL A 16 12.29 27.80 11.01
N LYS A 17 12.56 28.23 12.25
CA LYS A 17 13.40 27.55 13.26
C LYS A 17 12.55 27.10 14.44
N THR A 18 12.72 25.89 14.94
CA THR A 18 12.23 25.51 16.27
C THR A 18 13.18 26.06 17.33
N TYR A 19 12.64 26.64 18.40
CA TYR A 19 13.42 27.29 19.44
C TYR A 19 13.17 26.65 20.81
N GLU A 20 14.14 26.74 21.69
CA GLU A 20 13.99 26.33 23.08
C GLU A 20 13.55 27.54 23.93
N ASN A 21 12.47 27.36 24.68
CA ASN A 21 11.90 28.42 25.49
C ASN A 21 12.64 28.53 26.83
N LEU A 22 13.56 29.48 26.94
CA LEU A 22 14.42 29.69 28.12
C LEU A 22 13.66 29.94 29.43
N ALA A 23 12.42 30.43 29.37
CA ALA A 23 11.64 30.65 30.58
C ALA A 23 10.89 29.39 31.06
N LEU A 24 10.88 28.30 30.27
CA LEU A 24 10.24 27.01 30.62
C LEU A 24 11.11 25.76 30.47
N ASN A 25 12.28 25.84 29.83
CA ASN A 25 13.08 24.68 29.43
C ASN A 25 12.27 23.61 28.69
N LYS A 26 11.47 24.03 27.68
CA LYS A 26 10.70 23.12 26.82
C LYS A 26 10.83 23.49 25.33
N PRO A 27 10.76 22.51 24.41
CA PRO A 27 10.84 22.77 22.97
C PRO A 27 9.57 23.48 22.46
N ALA A 28 9.75 24.58 21.72
CA ALA A 28 8.69 25.35 21.07
C ALA A 28 8.78 25.24 19.54
N TRP A 29 7.63 25.03 18.89
CA TRP A 29 7.55 24.85 17.45
C TRP A 29 7.17 26.16 16.75
N GLN A 30 7.98 26.62 15.81
CA GLN A 30 7.59 27.69 14.88
C GLN A 30 6.86 27.04 13.71
N ARG A 31 5.53 27.19 13.64
CA ARG A 31 4.72 26.48 12.62
C ARG A 31 4.54 27.21 11.28
N TYR A 32 4.98 28.46 11.11
CA TYR A 32 4.85 29.19 9.83
C TYR A 32 5.87 30.34 9.68
N PRO A 33 6.35 30.66 8.47
CA PRO A 33 7.05 31.91 8.19
C PRO A 33 6.01 33.04 8.12
N TYR A 34 6.09 33.99 9.06
CA TYR A 34 5.16 35.10 9.14
C TYR A 34 5.77 36.37 8.56
N HIS A 35 5.08 36.95 7.58
CA HIS A 35 5.40 38.25 7.01
C HIS A 35 4.46 39.29 7.65
N PHE A 36 5.04 40.25 8.38
CA PHE A 36 4.42 41.48 8.94
C PHE A 36 3.63 41.39 10.26
N GLY A 37 4.30 41.72 11.37
CA GLY A 37 3.69 42.09 12.65
C GLY A 37 4.50 41.61 13.85
N HIS A 38 4.71 42.49 14.84
CA HIS A 38 5.38 42.15 16.09
C HIS A 38 4.62 41.04 16.82
N TRP A 39 5.32 39.98 17.23
CA TRP A 39 4.77 39.06 18.24
C TRP A 39 4.73 39.78 19.58
N GLY A 40 3.58 39.80 20.24
CA GLY A 40 3.53 40.01 21.67
C GLY A 40 3.97 38.72 22.37
N ALA A 41 4.77 38.83 23.43
CA ALA A 41 5.30 37.67 24.15
C ALA A 41 4.25 36.88 24.95
N GLU A 42 2.96 37.20 24.84
CA GLU A 42 1.87 36.46 25.50
C GLU A 42 1.77 34.99 25.08
N ARG A 43 2.49 34.56 24.03
CA ARG A 43 2.45 33.18 23.51
C ARG A 43 3.72 32.39 23.76
N ALA A 44 4.74 33.02 24.33
CA ALA A 44 6.10 32.50 24.33
C ALA A 44 6.50 31.85 25.65
N VAL A 45 5.60 31.60 26.62
CA VAL A 45 6.07 31.16 27.96
C VAL A 45 5.24 30.09 28.67
N ASP A 46 4.12 29.59 28.13
CA ASP A 46 3.43 28.38 28.67
C ASP A 46 2.26 27.85 27.81
N GLY A 47 1.94 28.51 26.70
CA GLY A 47 0.80 28.13 25.86
C GLY A 47 -0.57 28.47 26.46
N ARG A 48 -0.64 29.21 27.58
CA ARG A 48 -1.92 29.74 28.09
C ARG A 48 -2.34 30.96 27.28
N THR A 49 -3.53 30.87 26.69
CA THR A 49 -4.12 31.91 25.84
C THR A 49 -5.29 32.63 26.52
N HIS A 50 -5.66 32.23 27.76
CA HIS A 50 -6.85 32.72 28.45
C HIS A 50 -6.66 32.82 29.98
N PRO A 51 -7.34 33.77 30.67
CA PRO A 51 -7.28 33.96 32.14
C PRO A 51 -7.82 32.75 32.94
N PRO A 52 -7.49 32.62 34.25
CA PRO A 52 -6.71 33.58 35.06
C PRO A 52 -5.19 33.41 34.88
N TYR A 53 -4.51 34.55 34.73
CA TYR A 53 -3.06 34.61 34.60
C TYR A 53 -2.36 34.55 35.98
N PRO A 54 -1.16 33.95 36.08
CA PRO A 54 -0.41 33.89 37.33
C PRO A 54 0.07 35.28 37.78
N ALA A 55 0.36 35.41 39.08
CA ALA A 55 0.91 36.64 39.65
C ALA A 55 2.26 36.98 38.99
N GLY A 56 2.41 38.23 38.50
CA GLY A 56 3.59 38.69 37.76
C GLY A 56 3.47 38.66 36.23
N TYR A 57 2.30 38.26 35.69
CA TYR A 57 2.02 38.36 34.26
C TYR A 57 2.09 39.82 33.76
N SER A 58 2.89 40.06 32.71
CA SER A 58 2.99 41.34 32.00
C SER A 58 2.37 41.21 30.61
N HIS A 59 1.53 42.17 30.22
CA HIS A 59 0.99 42.28 28.86
C HIS A 59 2.04 42.68 27.81
N SER A 60 3.22 43.08 28.27
CA SER A 60 4.33 43.51 27.43
C SER A 60 5.58 42.77 27.88
N ALA A 61 5.87 41.66 27.21
CA ALA A 61 7.18 41.05 27.24
C ALA A 61 7.77 41.14 25.82
N HIS A 62 9.04 41.50 25.74
CA HIS A 62 9.82 41.55 24.51
C HIS A 62 10.88 40.46 24.63
N ASN A 63 10.82 39.46 23.76
CA ASN A 63 11.90 38.49 23.60
C ASN A 63 12.67 38.88 22.33
N GLU A 64 13.85 39.47 22.51
CA GLU A 64 14.81 39.68 21.43
C GLU A 64 15.72 38.44 21.40
N LEU A 65 15.70 37.70 20.30
CA LEU A 65 16.73 36.68 20.02
C LEU A 65 18.01 37.44 19.71
N CYS A 66 18.91 37.55 20.71
CA CYS A 66 20.07 38.44 20.62
C CYS A 66 21.16 37.97 19.64
N GLU A 67 21.28 36.67 19.37
CA GLU A 67 22.31 36.14 18.48
C GLU A 67 21.98 34.71 18.02
N LEU A 68 22.27 34.38 16.76
CA LEU A 68 22.11 33.03 16.21
C LEU A 68 23.30 32.77 15.29
N GLU A 69 24.29 32.07 15.80
CA GLU A 69 25.43 31.58 15.01
C GLU A 69 25.05 30.25 14.34
N VAL A 70 24.99 30.22 13.01
CA VAL A 70 24.84 28.99 12.24
C VAL A 70 26.21 28.53 11.79
N TYR A 71 26.74 27.51 12.44
CA TYR A 71 27.97 26.84 12.00
C TYR A 71 27.62 25.92 10.82
N GLY A 72 28.22 26.21 9.66
CA GLY A 72 27.78 25.71 8.36
C GLY A 72 28.92 25.64 7.35
N CYS A 73 28.82 24.76 6.36
CA CYS A 73 29.70 24.82 5.20
C CYS A 73 29.21 25.90 4.24
N PRO A 74 30.11 26.69 3.62
CA PRO A 74 29.71 27.76 2.71
C PRO A 74 29.10 27.24 1.41
N ILE A 75 29.34 25.97 1.08
CA ILE A 75 28.80 25.29 -0.10
C ILE A 75 27.79 24.23 0.38
N PRO A 76 26.53 24.27 -0.09
CA PRO A 76 25.53 23.25 0.23
C PRO A 76 25.98 21.84 -0.20
N GLY A 77 25.63 20.84 0.59
CA GLY A 77 25.97 19.44 0.30
C GLY A 77 27.43 19.09 0.59
N TYR A 78 28.16 19.89 1.37
CA TYR A 78 29.50 19.57 1.86
C TYR A 78 29.56 19.52 3.39
N TYR A 79 30.49 18.73 3.92
CA TYR A 79 30.71 18.52 5.35
C TYR A 79 32.21 18.37 5.70
N GLY A 80 32.49 18.31 7.01
CA GLY A 80 33.83 18.22 7.60
C GLY A 80 34.38 19.58 8.00
N GLU A 81 35.44 19.59 8.82
CA GLU A 81 36.04 20.82 9.39
C GLU A 81 36.40 21.87 8.33
N ASN A 82 36.81 21.41 7.14
CA ASN A 82 37.20 22.25 6.00
C ASN A 82 36.22 22.14 4.81
N CYS A 83 35.02 21.60 5.00
CA CYS A 83 33.99 21.49 3.95
C CYS A 83 34.46 20.84 2.65
N SER A 84 35.35 19.85 2.78
CA SER A 84 36.03 19.23 1.65
C SER A 84 35.34 17.93 1.17
N PHE A 85 34.39 17.41 1.95
CA PHE A 85 33.70 16.17 1.64
C PHE A 85 32.27 16.45 1.17
N SER A 86 31.86 15.83 0.07
CA SER A 86 30.47 15.90 -0.40
C SER A 86 29.58 14.98 0.43
N CYS A 87 28.38 15.45 0.78
CA CYS A 87 27.33 14.63 1.36
C CYS A 87 27.00 13.44 0.45
N PRO A 88 26.61 12.29 1.02
CA PRO A 88 26.11 11.15 0.25
C PRO A 88 24.94 11.53 -0.66
N LEU A 89 24.99 11.09 -1.92
CA LEU A 89 23.99 11.42 -2.95
C LEU A 89 22.56 10.97 -2.58
N LYS A 90 22.44 9.96 -1.73
CA LYS A 90 21.18 9.33 -1.34
C LYS A 90 20.65 9.84 0.00
N CYS A 91 21.30 10.83 0.62
CA CYS A 91 20.67 11.57 1.70
C CYS A 91 19.45 12.32 1.16
N GLN A 92 18.38 12.36 1.96
CA GLN A 92 17.22 13.16 1.65
C GLN A 92 17.60 14.64 1.53
N GLU A 93 17.10 15.31 0.49
CA GLU A 93 17.40 16.72 0.17
C GLU A 93 18.90 17.03 -0.04
N GLY A 94 19.76 16.02 -0.13
CA GLY A 94 21.22 16.21 -0.24
C GLY A 94 21.85 16.76 1.05
N HIS A 95 21.15 16.65 2.19
CA HIS A 95 21.61 17.16 3.47
C HIS A 95 22.22 16.05 4.34
N CYS A 96 23.39 16.34 4.91
CA CYS A 96 24.06 15.47 5.85
C CYS A 96 24.58 16.28 7.04
N ASN A 97 24.90 15.58 8.13
CA ASN A 97 25.50 16.16 9.32
C ASN A 97 26.86 16.79 8.96
N ILE A 98 27.03 18.05 9.36
CA ILE A 98 28.20 18.85 9.01
C ILE A 98 29.52 18.33 9.58
N ILE A 99 29.49 17.54 10.66
CA ILE A 99 30.69 17.02 11.31
C ILE A 99 31.08 15.69 10.68
N ASP A 100 30.16 14.72 10.67
CA ASP A 100 30.46 13.32 10.36
C ASP A 100 29.89 12.83 9.02
N GLY A 101 29.10 13.65 8.31
CA GLY A 101 28.56 13.34 6.99
C GLY A 101 27.37 12.38 6.99
N THR A 102 26.80 12.11 8.16
CA THR A 102 25.70 11.15 8.33
C THR A 102 24.37 11.75 7.86
N CYS A 103 23.54 10.96 7.20
CA CYS A 103 22.24 11.43 6.71
C CYS A 103 21.20 11.38 7.83
N LEU A 104 20.35 12.41 7.93
CA LEU A 104 19.18 12.39 8.83
C LEU A 104 18.07 11.45 8.29
N GLY A 105 17.98 11.32 6.97
CA GLY A 105 17.05 10.44 6.27
C GLY A 105 17.58 10.08 4.88
N CYS A 106 17.09 8.98 4.33
CA CYS A 106 17.47 8.49 3.01
C CYS A 106 16.36 8.69 1.99
N VAL A 107 16.73 8.85 0.73
CA VAL A 107 15.76 8.78 -0.37
C VAL A 107 15.17 7.37 -0.49
N ASP A 108 14.00 7.27 -1.13
CA ASP A 108 13.29 6.00 -1.32
C ASP A 108 14.19 4.87 -1.81
N GLY A 109 14.11 3.74 -1.11
CA GLY A 109 14.83 2.53 -1.46
C GLY A 109 16.24 2.41 -0.91
N TYR A 110 16.70 3.36 -0.10
CA TYR A 110 18.00 3.34 0.54
C TYR A 110 17.89 3.45 2.06
N GLN A 111 18.89 2.91 2.76
CA GLN A 111 18.99 2.85 4.22
C GLN A 111 20.44 2.91 4.70
N GLY A 112 20.59 3.02 6.02
CA GLY A 112 21.86 3.10 6.70
C GLY A 112 22.31 4.54 6.93
N GLN A 113 23.31 4.71 7.78
CA GLN A 113 23.77 6.00 8.27
C GLN A 113 24.23 6.98 7.17
N PHE A 114 24.69 6.44 6.03
CA PHE A 114 25.14 7.20 4.86
C PHE A 114 24.28 6.93 3.61
N CYS A 115 23.15 6.24 3.75
CA CYS A 115 22.24 5.88 2.65
C CYS A 115 22.89 5.12 1.48
N ASN A 116 23.96 4.38 1.74
CA ASN A 116 24.69 3.63 0.72
C ASN A 116 24.10 2.23 0.45
N ASN A 117 23.24 1.74 1.34
CA ASN A 117 22.66 0.41 1.22
C ASN A 117 21.26 0.52 0.64
N GLU A 118 20.93 -0.34 -0.33
CA GLU A 118 19.53 -0.49 -0.71
C GLU A 118 18.72 -1.11 0.43
N CYS A 119 17.39 -0.98 0.37
CA CYS A 119 16.48 -1.69 1.27
C CYS A 119 16.76 -3.19 1.28
N SER A 120 16.51 -3.86 2.40
CA SER A 120 16.69 -5.32 2.50
C SER A 120 15.70 -6.08 1.59
N ILE A 121 15.94 -7.36 1.33
CA ILE A 121 14.99 -8.18 0.56
C ILE A 121 13.64 -8.18 1.28
N GLY A 122 12.57 -7.91 0.52
CA GLY A 122 11.21 -7.85 1.07
C GLY A 122 10.77 -6.46 1.50
N THR A 123 11.62 -5.43 1.44
CA THR A 123 11.23 -4.04 1.78
C THR A 123 11.55 -3.02 0.69
N TYR A 124 10.82 -1.91 0.68
CA TYR A 124 10.98 -0.82 -0.28
C TYR A 124 10.48 0.54 0.23
N GLY A 125 10.78 1.60 -0.53
CA GLY A 125 10.27 2.96 -0.32
C GLY A 125 11.05 3.75 0.74
N LEU A 126 10.45 4.83 1.22
CA LEU A 126 11.04 5.69 2.24
C LEU A 126 11.37 4.89 3.51
N GLU A 127 12.60 5.04 3.99
CA GLU A 127 13.13 4.31 5.17
C GLU A 127 12.93 2.79 5.11
N CYS A 128 12.70 2.22 3.92
CA CYS A 128 12.38 0.80 3.74
C CYS A 128 11.17 0.32 4.57
N GLY A 129 10.20 1.21 4.83
CA GLY A 129 9.05 0.92 5.69
C GLY A 129 7.94 0.09 5.03
N ASN A 130 7.97 -0.10 3.70
CA ASN A 130 6.95 -0.86 2.98
C ASN A 130 7.41 -2.29 2.69
N LEU A 131 6.47 -3.25 2.75
CA LEU A 131 6.73 -4.65 2.42
C LEU A 131 6.43 -4.96 0.95
N CYS A 132 7.32 -5.69 0.29
CA CYS A 132 7.10 -6.25 -1.05
C CYS A 132 5.84 -7.14 -1.07
N GLY A 133 5.15 -7.20 -2.22
CA GLY A 133 4.09 -8.18 -2.46
C GLY A 133 4.62 -9.54 -2.93
N ASN A 134 3.75 -10.33 -3.54
CA ASN A 134 4.02 -11.71 -3.97
C ASN A 134 4.70 -11.74 -5.34
N CYS A 135 5.92 -11.21 -5.43
CA CYS A 135 6.69 -11.23 -6.68
C CYS A 135 7.12 -12.66 -7.05
N SER A 136 7.05 -12.98 -8.35
CA SER A 136 7.31 -14.31 -8.89
C SER A 136 8.62 -14.94 -8.36
N ASN A 137 8.56 -16.19 -7.91
CA ASN A 137 9.71 -17.01 -7.48
C ASN A 137 10.50 -16.40 -6.30
N GLY A 138 9.85 -15.61 -5.44
CA GLY A 138 10.51 -14.95 -4.32
C GLY A 138 11.54 -13.90 -4.77
N ASN A 139 11.43 -13.41 -6.01
CA ASN A 139 12.29 -12.35 -6.52
C ASN A 139 12.13 -11.06 -5.70
N ARG A 140 13.24 -10.33 -5.56
CA ARG A 140 13.26 -9.03 -4.89
C ARG A 140 12.41 -8.03 -5.67
N CYS A 141 11.43 -7.42 -4.99
CA CYS A 141 10.72 -6.27 -5.56
C CYS A 141 11.67 -5.08 -5.70
N ASN A 142 11.35 -4.16 -6.60
CA ASN A 142 12.11 -2.93 -6.77
C ASN A 142 12.18 -2.17 -5.43
N HIS A 143 13.38 -1.96 -4.92
CA HIS A 143 13.61 -1.39 -3.60
C HIS A 143 13.12 0.07 -3.49
N VAL A 144 12.95 0.79 -4.60
CA VAL A 144 12.43 2.17 -4.60
C VAL A 144 10.91 2.18 -4.56
N ASN A 145 10.25 1.53 -5.52
CA ASN A 145 8.79 1.69 -5.72
C ASN A 145 7.95 0.45 -5.38
N GLY A 146 8.58 -0.69 -5.09
CA GLY A 146 7.92 -1.94 -4.69
C GLY A 146 7.35 -2.76 -5.85
N SER A 147 7.63 -2.40 -7.10
CA SER A 147 7.16 -3.16 -8.28
C SER A 147 7.88 -4.50 -8.43
N CYS A 148 7.20 -5.48 -9.02
CA CYS A 148 7.72 -6.81 -9.32
C CYS A 148 8.04 -6.91 -10.82
N PRO A 149 9.29 -6.68 -11.25
CA PRO A 149 9.64 -6.64 -12.67
C PRO A 149 9.44 -7.98 -13.39
N ASN A 150 9.48 -9.09 -12.64
CA ASN A 150 9.28 -10.44 -13.16
C ASN A 150 7.83 -10.92 -13.02
N GLY A 151 6.90 -10.03 -12.68
CA GLY A 151 5.50 -10.36 -12.42
C GLY A 151 5.27 -11.03 -11.07
N CYS A 152 4.09 -11.63 -10.94
CA CYS A 152 3.51 -12.12 -9.69
C CYS A 152 3.46 -13.64 -9.60
N ASP A 153 3.54 -14.14 -8.37
CA ASP A 153 3.22 -15.53 -8.05
C ASP A 153 1.76 -15.87 -8.38
N GLU A 154 1.47 -17.16 -8.41
CA GLU A 154 0.12 -17.69 -8.66
C GLU A 154 -0.91 -17.07 -7.72
N GLY A 155 -2.05 -16.70 -8.30
CA GLY A 155 -3.15 -16.10 -7.57
C GLY A 155 -3.01 -14.59 -7.37
N PHE A 156 -1.88 -13.95 -7.68
CA PHE A 156 -1.69 -12.51 -7.48
C PHE A 156 -1.48 -11.75 -8.81
N PHE A 157 -1.81 -10.46 -8.82
CA PHE A 157 -1.60 -9.57 -9.95
C PHE A 157 -1.32 -8.12 -9.54
N GLY A 158 -1.05 -7.30 -10.56
CA GLY A 158 -0.74 -5.87 -10.45
C GLY A 158 0.74 -5.61 -10.25
N ASP A 159 1.18 -4.37 -10.49
CA ASP A 159 2.61 -4.03 -10.55
C ASP A 159 3.39 -4.38 -9.30
N LYS A 160 2.74 -4.37 -8.12
CA LYS A 160 3.35 -4.72 -6.82
C LYS A 160 2.95 -6.12 -6.30
N CYS A 161 2.19 -6.89 -7.07
CA CYS A 161 1.71 -8.23 -6.71
C CYS A 161 1.02 -8.32 -5.33
N ASN A 162 0.30 -7.25 -4.98
CA ASN A 162 -0.45 -7.13 -3.73
C ASN A 162 -1.97 -7.29 -3.91
N LYS A 163 -2.43 -7.60 -5.13
CA LYS A 163 -3.84 -7.84 -5.44
C LYS A 163 -4.06 -9.33 -5.70
N ALA A 164 -5.08 -9.91 -5.09
CA ALA A 164 -5.51 -11.28 -5.38
C ALA A 164 -6.34 -11.35 -6.68
N CYS A 165 -6.23 -12.42 -7.46
CA CYS A 165 -7.01 -12.60 -8.68
C CYS A 165 -8.49 -12.35 -8.46
N LEU A 166 -9.11 -11.70 -9.44
CA LEU A 166 -10.55 -11.54 -9.51
C LEU A 166 -11.22 -12.90 -9.72
N LEU A 167 -12.49 -12.99 -9.30
CA LEU A 167 -13.32 -14.17 -9.56
C LEU A 167 -13.32 -14.49 -11.06
N GLY A 168 -13.13 -15.77 -11.39
CA GLY A 168 -13.03 -16.20 -12.79
C GLY A 168 -11.60 -16.22 -13.35
N TRP A 169 -10.60 -15.82 -12.59
CA TRP A 169 -9.19 -15.79 -13.02
C TRP A 169 -8.26 -16.50 -12.05
N TYR A 170 -7.19 -17.11 -12.58
CA TYR A 170 -6.22 -17.86 -11.79
C TYR A 170 -4.81 -17.86 -12.41
N GLY A 171 -3.85 -18.44 -11.69
CA GLY A 171 -2.48 -18.65 -12.14
C GLY A 171 -1.59 -17.42 -11.96
N GLN A 172 -0.39 -17.45 -12.55
CA GLN A 172 0.56 -16.35 -12.50
C GLN A 172 0.00 -15.11 -13.19
N ASN A 173 0.16 -13.96 -12.54
CA ASN A 173 -0.38 -12.67 -13.00
C ASN A 173 -1.89 -12.70 -13.29
N CYS A 174 -2.62 -13.70 -12.79
CA CYS A 174 -4.05 -13.93 -13.08
C CYS A 174 -4.37 -13.95 -14.58
N THR A 175 -3.50 -14.57 -15.39
CA THR A 175 -3.63 -14.60 -16.86
C THR A 175 -4.57 -15.67 -17.39
N ASN A 176 -4.88 -16.69 -16.58
CA ASN A 176 -5.75 -17.80 -16.98
C ASN A 176 -7.19 -17.56 -16.52
N LYS A 177 -8.16 -17.93 -17.37
CA LYS A 177 -9.59 -17.89 -17.03
C LYS A 177 -10.07 -19.24 -16.52
N CYS A 178 -10.89 -19.24 -15.47
CA CYS A 178 -11.61 -20.42 -15.02
C CYS A 178 -12.39 -21.05 -16.19
N HIS A 179 -12.53 -22.37 -16.17
CA HIS A 179 -13.36 -23.06 -17.16
C HIS A 179 -14.81 -22.58 -17.09
N GLN A 180 -15.47 -22.45 -18.24
CA GLN A 180 -16.80 -21.82 -18.36
C GLN A 180 -17.89 -22.55 -17.58
N ASN A 181 -17.71 -23.85 -17.32
CA ASN A 181 -18.66 -24.69 -16.61
C ASN A 181 -18.43 -24.71 -15.09
N CYS A 182 -17.46 -23.94 -14.59
CA CYS A 182 -17.24 -23.81 -13.16
C CYS A 182 -18.16 -22.75 -12.57
N LEU A 183 -18.63 -22.99 -11.35
CA LEU A 183 -19.34 -21.96 -10.58
C LEU A 183 -18.34 -20.88 -10.11
N SER A 184 -17.18 -21.32 -9.64
CA SER A 184 -15.99 -20.52 -9.37
C SER A 184 -14.78 -21.45 -9.36
N CYS A 185 -13.57 -20.91 -9.56
CA CYS A 185 -12.34 -21.70 -9.48
C CYS A 185 -11.33 -21.11 -8.51
N ASN A 186 -10.41 -21.96 -8.07
CA ASN A 186 -9.31 -21.59 -7.20
C ASN A 186 -8.33 -20.67 -7.94
N ARG A 187 -8.12 -19.47 -7.41
CA ARG A 187 -7.20 -18.46 -7.97
C ARG A 187 -5.76 -18.92 -8.16
N PHE A 188 -5.31 -19.96 -7.44
CA PHE A 188 -3.94 -20.47 -7.57
C PHE A 188 -3.83 -21.41 -8.77
N ASN A 189 -4.59 -22.51 -8.77
CA ASN A 189 -4.41 -23.61 -9.73
C ASN A 189 -5.55 -23.79 -10.75
N GLY A 190 -6.66 -23.07 -10.62
CA GLY A 190 -7.79 -23.14 -11.53
C GLY A 190 -8.81 -24.24 -11.23
N ASP A 191 -8.64 -25.00 -10.14
CA ASP A 191 -9.53 -26.09 -9.77
C ASP A 191 -10.93 -25.56 -9.40
N CYS A 192 -11.97 -26.25 -9.86
CA CYS A 192 -13.35 -25.86 -9.63
C CYS A 192 -13.89 -26.41 -8.31
N LYS A 193 -13.18 -26.09 -7.22
CA LYS A 193 -13.50 -26.52 -5.84
C LYS A 193 -14.89 -26.09 -5.36
N PHE A 194 -15.43 -25.02 -5.93
CA PHE A 194 -16.76 -24.51 -5.60
C PHE A 194 -17.88 -25.22 -6.37
N GLY A 195 -17.53 -26.22 -7.19
CA GLY A 195 -18.45 -27.03 -7.95
C GLY A 195 -18.63 -26.58 -9.40
N CYS A 196 -19.35 -27.41 -10.13
CA CYS A 196 -19.69 -27.30 -11.53
C CYS A 196 -21.12 -26.82 -11.72
N LYS A 197 -21.32 -26.07 -12.79
CA LYS A 197 -22.63 -25.69 -13.30
C LYS A 197 -23.46 -26.94 -13.64
N PRO A 198 -24.80 -26.81 -13.72
CA PRO A 198 -25.67 -27.94 -14.04
C PRO A 198 -25.23 -28.69 -15.30
N GLY A 199 -25.19 -30.01 -15.21
CA GLY A 199 -24.81 -30.88 -16.31
C GLY A 199 -23.33 -31.14 -16.48
N TRP A 200 -22.48 -30.69 -15.56
CA TRP A 200 -21.03 -30.85 -15.65
C TRP A 200 -20.42 -31.42 -14.36
N LYS A 201 -19.32 -32.16 -14.52
CA LYS A 201 -18.50 -32.75 -13.46
C LYS A 201 -17.02 -32.83 -13.88
N GLY A 202 -16.18 -33.27 -12.96
CA GLY A 202 -14.72 -33.30 -13.10
C GLY A 202 -14.06 -32.20 -12.27
N ILE A 203 -12.73 -32.25 -12.14
CA ILE A 203 -11.97 -31.28 -11.34
C ILE A 203 -12.09 -29.86 -11.94
N ASN A 204 -12.22 -29.77 -13.27
CA ASN A 204 -12.35 -28.53 -14.02
C ASN A 204 -13.69 -28.41 -14.76
N CYS A 205 -14.69 -29.23 -14.38
CA CYS A 205 -16.02 -29.22 -14.99
C CYS A 205 -16.01 -29.46 -16.51
N GLU A 206 -15.09 -30.29 -16.98
CA GLU A 206 -14.84 -30.57 -18.39
C GLU A 206 -15.70 -31.71 -18.95
N LYS A 207 -16.33 -32.51 -18.08
CA LYS A 207 -17.14 -33.67 -18.48
C LYS A 207 -18.63 -33.39 -18.26
N ALA A 208 -19.46 -33.75 -19.23
CA ALA A 208 -20.89 -33.76 -19.03
C ALA A 208 -21.29 -34.82 -17.99
N CYS A 209 -22.45 -34.66 -17.36
CA CYS A 209 -23.01 -35.73 -16.52
C CYS A 209 -23.25 -36.98 -17.36
N ASP A 210 -22.88 -38.12 -16.79
CA ASP A 210 -23.13 -39.46 -17.30
C ASP A 210 -23.68 -40.30 -16.14
N GLY A 211 -23.89 -41.59 -16.36
CA GLY A 211 -24.27 -42.50 -15.29
C GLY A 211 -25.68 -42.24 -14.74
N HIS A 212 -26.58 -41.73 -15.59
CA HIS A 212 -27.98 -41.45 -15.26
C HIS A 212 -28.13 -40.36 -14.21
N MET A 213 -27.23 -39.38 -14.25
CA MET A 213 -27.25 -38.22 -13.37
C MET A 213 -27.40 -36.92 -14.19
N TYR A 214 -27.92 -35.87 -13.57
CA TYR A 214 -28.05 -34.52 -14.13
C TYR A 214 -27.95 -33.46 -13.02
N GLY A 215 -28.10 -32.18 -13.39
CA GLY A 215 -28.19 -31.07 -12.44
C GLY A 215 -26.83 -30.59 -11.94
N ILE A 216 -26.83 -29.75 -10.91
CA ILE A 216 -25.61 -29.17 -10.34
C ILE A 216 -24.68 -30.29 -9.82
N ASN A 217 -23.40 -30.25 -10.18
CA ASN A 217 -22.42 -31.29 -9.82
C ASN A 217 -22.83 -32.74 -10.18
N CYS A 218 -23.81 -32.94 -11.07
CA CYS A 218 -24.37 -34.25 -11.37
C CYS A 218 -24.89 -35.00 -10.13
N THR A 219 -25.58 -34.30 -9.22
CA THR A 219 -26.11 -34.92 -7.98
C THR A 219 -27.54 -35.42 -8.08
N GLU A 220 -28.28 -35.04 -9.12
CA GLU A 220 -29.67 -35.48 -9.34
C GLU A 220 -29.70 -36.72 -10.22
N LYS A 221 -30.65 -37.64 -9.97
CA LYS A 221 -30.80 -38.90 -10.73
C LYS A 221 -31.87 -38.76 -11.80
N CYS A 222 -31.60 -39.27 -13.00
CA CYS A 222 -32.60 -39.40 -14.05
C CYS A 222 -33.78 -40.26 -13.57
N GLY A 223 -34.98 -39.97 -14.07
CA GLY A 223 -36.13 -40.87 -13.95
C GLY A 223 -36.03 -42.06 -14.90
N SER A 224 -37.15 -42.74 -15.11
CA SER A 224 -37.26 -43.94 -15.96
C SER A 224 -37.37 -43.58 -17.44
N CYS A 225 -36.30 -42.99 -18.00
CA CYS A 225 -36.20 -42.70 -19.42
C CYS A 225 -36.25 -43.99 -20.26
N LEU A 226 -36.79 -43.88 -21.47
CA LEU A 226 -36.95 -45.02 -22.39
C LEU A 226 -35.63 -45.79 -22.56
N ASN A 227 -35.70 -47.13 -22.48
CA ASN A 227 -34.55 -48.05 -22.60
C ASN A 227 -33.38 -47.72 -21.67
N VAL A 228 -33.64 -47.12 -20.51
CA VAL A 228 -32.60 -46.71 -19.55
C VAL A 228 -31.58 -45.75 -20.19
N GLU A 229 -32.03 -44.88 -21.09
CA GLU A 229 -31.16 -43.87 -21.70
C GLU A 229 -30.77 -42.76 -20.70
N GLN A 230 -29.62 -42.13 -20.97
CA GLN A 230 -29.19 -40.95 -20.22
C GLN A 230 -30.16 -39.78 -20.48
N CYS A 231 -30.75 -39.24 -19.40
CA CYS A 231 -31.53 -38.02 -19.48
C CYS A 231 -30.66 -36.81 -19.83
N HIS A 232 -31.27 -35.72 -20.31
CA HIS A 232 -30.53 -34.51 -20.66
C HIS A 232 -29.73 -33.98 -19.47
N HIS A 233 -28.40 -33.97 -19.61
CA HIS A 233 -27.46 -33.81 -18.49
C HIS A 233 -27.67 -32.51 -17.67
N ILE A 234 -28.19 -31.44 -18.27
CA ILE A 234 -28.39 -30.16 -17.58
C ILE A 234 -29.68 -30.15 -16.75
N ASN A 235 -30.79 -30.63 -17.32
CA ASN A 235 -32.14 -30.37 -16.81
C ASN A 235 -32.94 -31.64 -16.51
N GLY A 236 -32.42 -32.85 -16.76
CA GLY A 236 -33.04 -34.12 -16.36
C GLY A 236 -34.15 -34.64 -17.27
N THR A 237 -34.48 -33.97 -18.37
CA THR A 237 -35.59 -34.40 -19.25
C THR A 237 -35.23 -35.62 -20.09
N CYS A 238 -36.17 -36.55 -20.27
CA CYS A 238 -36.01 -37.71 -21.15
C CYS A 238 -36.47 -37.35 -22.57
N MET A 239 -35.53 -37.13 -23.50
CA MET A 239 -35.85 -36.64 -24.85
C MET A 239 -36.60 -37.66 -25.72
N ASN A 240 -36.39 -38.95 -25.48
CA ASN A 240 -37.00 -40.05 -26.26
C ASN A 240 -38.25 -40.65 -25.58
N GLY A 241 -38.74 -40.04 -24.49
CA GLY A 241 -39.90 -40.50 -23.75
C GLY A 241 -39.57 -41.41 -22.57
N CYS A 242 -40.60 -42.06 -22.01
CA CYS A 242 -40.53 -42.84 -20.77
C CYS A 242 -40.66 -44.34 -20.99
N ASP A 243 -40.04 -45.12 -20.12
CA ASP A 243 -40.28 -46.55 -20.03
C ASP A 243 -41.71 -46.87 -19.56
N ARG A 244 -42.15 -48.11 -19.82
CA ARG A 244 -43.50 -48.58 -19.49
C ARG A 244 -43.82 -48.35 -18.01
N GLY A 245 -44.97 -47.74 -17.76
CA GLY A 245 -45.46 -47.45 -16.40
C GLY A 245 -45.12 -46.05 -15.90
N PHE A 246 -44.31 -45.28 -16.63
CA PHE A 246 -43.91 -43.92 -16.26
C PHE A 246 -44.40 -42.87 -17.28
N HIS A 247 -44.59 -41.64 -16.83
CA HIS A 247 -44.93 -40.48 -17.66
C HIS A 247 -44.34 -39.17 -17.13
N GLY A 248 -44.64 -38.07 -17.84
CA GLY A 248 -44.09 -36.74 -17.58
C GLY A 248 -42.74 -36.49 -18.28
N SER A 249 -42.27 -35.25 -18.32
CA SER A 249 -41.01 -34.88 -19.01
C SER A 249 -39.74 -35.45 -18.37
N TYR A 250 -39.84 -35.86 -17.10
CA TYR A 250 -38.75 -36.43 -16.30
C TYR A 250 -38.90 -37.94 -16.07
N CYS A 251 -40.04 -38.53 -16.50
CA CYS A 251 -40.35 -39.96 -16.30
C CYS A 251 -40.25 -40.43 -14.84
N ILE A 252 -40.75 -39.60 -13.91
CA ILE A 252 -40.77 -39.90 -12.46
C ILE A 252 -42.17 -40.24 -11.94
N GLU A 253 -43.22 -39.89 -12.69
CA GLU A 253 -44.61 -40.15 -12.31
C GLU A 253 -45.04 -41.52 -12.81
N GLY A 254 -45.52 -42.37 -11.91
CA GLY A 254 -46.10 -43.66 -12.24
C GLY A 254 -47.60 -43.54 -12.49
N TYR A 255 -48.15 -44.32 -13.43
CA TYR A 255 -49.61 -44.43 -13.55
C TYR A 255 -50.18 -45.05 -12.27
N SER A 256 -51.06 -44.33 -11.59
CA SER A 256 -51.80 -44.86 -10.44
C SER A 256 -52.80 -45.90 -10.95
N LEU A 257 -52.70 -47.13 -10.43
CA LEU A 257 -53.68 -48.20 -10.63
C LEU A 257 -54.91 -47.98 -9.74
#